data_AF-N6VLK0-F1
#
_entry.id   AF-N6VLK0-F1
#
_cell.length_a   1.000
_cell.length_b   1.000
_cell.length_c   1.000
_cell.angle_alpha   90.00
_cell.angle_beta   90.00
_cell.angle_gamma   90.00
#
_symmetry.space_group_name_H-M   'P 1'
#
loop_
_entity.id
_entity.type
_entity.pdbx_description
1 polymer ?
#
loop_
_entity_poly.entity_id
_entity_poly.type
_entity_poly.pdbx_seq_one_letter_code
_entity_poly.pdbx_strand_id
1 'polypeptide(L)'
;MQEEVYSDFPALLREIADVAGSEAAWNMMRAFGGREVYIPGRLENADWLIEIVGFAEAQQLIKHFCFNGAGVRLLIPPWQRC
;
A
#
# COMPACT_ATOMS: atom_id res chain seq x y z
N MET A 1 -12.69 8.88 -16.32
CA MET A 1 -11.39 9.19 -16.95
C MET A 1 -10.35 9.35 -15.85
N GLN A 2 -9.76 8.26 -15.38
CA GLN A 2 -8.72 8.24 -14.35
C GLN A 2 -7.70 7.15 -14.73
N GLU A 3 -7.17 7.17 -15.95
CA GLU A 3 -6.38 6.06 -16.51
C GLU A 3 -4.94 6.46 -16.90
N GLU A 4 -4.64 7.76 -16.99
CA GLU A 4 -3.34 8.24 -17.52
C GLU A 4 -2.26 8.52 -16.47
N VAL A 5 -2.54 8.47 -15.16
CA VAL A 5 -1.60 8.93 -14.11
C VAL A 5 -0.70 7.80 -13.55
N TYR A 6 -0.97 6.54 -13.88
CA TYR A 6 -0.33 5.39 -13.21
C TYR A 6 0.79 4.74 -14.01
N SER A 7 1.08 5.18 -15.24
CA SER A 7 2.15 4.60 -16.06
C SER A 7 3.52 4.68 -15.37
N ASP A 8 3.74 5.71 -14.55
CA ASP A 8 5.00 5.93 -13.82
C ASP A 8 5.00 5.30 -12.41
N PHE A 9 3.92 4.66 -11.99
CA PHE A 9 3.92 3.97 -10.70
C PHE A 9 4.83 2.74 -10.80
N PRO A 10 5.79 2.60 -9.87
CA PRO A 10 6.45 1.33 -9.64
C PRO A 10 5.43 0.22 -9.45
N ALA A 11 5.75 -0.99 -9.90
CA ALA A 11 4.83 -2.13 -9.92
C ALA A 11 4.10 -2.34 -8.58
N LEU A 12 4.80 -2.19 -7.44
CA LEU A 12 4.19 -2.32 -6.11
C LEU A 12 3.13 -1.24 -5.82
N LEU A 13 3.37 0.02 -6.17
CA LEU A 13 2.36 1.08 -5.94
C LEU A 13 1.15 0.91 -6.84
N ARG A 14 1.35 0.39 -8.06
CA ARG A 14 0.24 0.05 -8.96
C ARG A 14 -0.60 -1.08 -8.38
N GLU A 15 0.03 -2.13 -7.87
CA GLU A 15 -0.66 -3.22 -7.20
C GLU A 15 -1.44 -2.73 -5.97
N ILE A 16 -0.85 -1.87 -5.14
CA ILE A 16 -1.56 -1.23 -4.02
C ILE A 16 -2.75 -0.40 -4.51
N ALA A 17 -2.61 0.33 -5.62
CA ALA A 17 -3.70 1.12 -6.20
C ALA A 17 -4.83 0.24 -6.76
N ASP A 18 -4.50 -0.90 -7.36
CA ASP A 18 -5.48 -1.86 -7.88
C ASP A 18 -6.25 -2.54 -6.75
N VAL A 19 -5.61 -2.77 -5.60
CA VAL A 19 -6.22 -3.44 -4.43
C VAL A 19 -6.98 -2.47 -3.52
N ALA A 20 -6.39 -1.33 -3.18
CA ALA A 20 -6.88 -0.42 -2.15
C ALA A 20 -7.30 0.95 -2.70
N GLY A 21 -7.15 1.18 -4.00
CA GLY A 21 -7.42 2.46 -4.63
C GLY A 21 -6.21 3.38 -4.67
N SER A 22 -6.28 4.33 -5.59
CA SER A 22 -5.15 5.21 -5.90
C SER A 22 -4.78 6.15 -4.76
N GLU A 23 -5.76 6.64 -4.00
CA GLU A 23 -5.52 7.48 -2.82
C GLU A 23 -4.71 6.73 -1.75
N ALA A 24 -5.01 5.45 -1.53
CA ALA A 24 -4.26 4.61 -0.60
C ALA A 24 -2.79 4.45 -1.05
N ALA A 25 -2.56 4.20 -2.33
CA ALA A 25 -1.21 4.10 -2.89
C ALA A 25 -0.43 5.41 -2.73
N TRP A 26 -1.06 6.56 -3.00
CA TRP A 26 -0.46 7.88 -2.79
C TRP A 26 -0.14 8.15 -1.32
N ASN A 27 -1.04 7.81 -0.40
CA ASN A 27 -0.82 8.00 1.03
C ASN A 27 0.34 7.14 1.53
N MET A 28 0.41 5.87 1.10
CA MET A 28 1.52 4.97 1.40
C MET A 28 2.86 5.51 0.87
N MET A 29 2.88 5.97 -0.38
CA MET A 29 4.08 6.57 -0.98
C MET A 29 4.51 7.85 -0.25
N ARG A 30 3.57 8.74 0.08
CA ARG A 30 3.86 9.99 0.80
C ARG A 30 4.39 9.74 2.21
N ALA A 31 3.84 8.75 2.90
CA ALA A 31 4.23 8.41 4.27
C ALA A 31 5.54 7.61 4.34
N PHE A 32 5.76 6.67 3.40
CA PHE A 32 6.81 5.67 3.51
C PHE A 32 7.68 5.50 2.26
N GLY A 33 7.54 6.35 1.25
CA GLY A 33 8.35 6.28 0.04
C GLY A 33 9.86 6.19 0.35
N GLY A 34 10.50 5.15 -0.17
CA GLY A 34 11.92 4.86 0.07
C GLY A 34 12.21 4.10 1.37
N ARG A 35 11.17 3.58 2.06
CA ARG A 35 11.31 2.86 3.33
C ARG A 35 10.69 1.47 3.24
N GLU A 36 11.24 0.55 4.02
CA GLU A 36 10.63 -0.76 4.27
C GLU A 36 9.57 -0.63 5.36
N VAL A 37 8.35 -1.05 5.05
CA VAL A 37 7.22 -1.09 5.99
C VAL A 37 6.85 -2.54 6.27
N TYR A 38 6.48 -2.81 7.52
CA TYR A 38 5.99 -4.12 7.91
C TYR A 38 4.46 -4.09 7.97
N ILE A 39 3.80 -4.80 7.06
CA ILE A 39 2.36 -5.00 7.07
C ILE A 39 2.06 -6.22 7.95
N PRO A 40 1.32 -6.03 9.06
CA PRO A 40 0.92 -7.14 9.91
C PRO A 40 -0.13 -8.01 9.21
N GLY A 41 -0.05 -9.33 9.38
CA GLY A 41 -1.03 -10.26 8.83
C GLY A 41 -2.40 -10.23 9.52
N ARG A 42 -2.60 -9.33 10.49
CA ARG A 42 -3.85 -9.12 11.22
C ARG A 42 -4.15 -7.64 11.34
N LEU A 43 -5.41 -7.29 11.06
CA LEU A 43 -5.91 -5.92 11.09
C LEU A 43 -5.78 -5.28 12.48
N GLU A 44 -5.90 -6.08 13.54
CA GLU A 44 -5.77 -5.65 14.95
C GLU A 44 -4.41 -5.02 15.28
N ASN A 45 -3.37 -5.30 14.49
CA ASN A 45 -2.02 -4.74 14.70
C ASN A 45 -1.69 -3.66 13.65
N ALA A 46 -2.67 -3.26 12.84
CA ALA A 46 -2.50 -2.41 11.66
C ALA A 46 -3.06 -1.00 11.87
N ASP A 47 -3.11 -0.49 13.11
CA ASP A 47 -3.69 0.82 13.43
C ASP A 47 -3.08 1.94 12.56
N TRP A 48 -1.75 1.96 12.44
CA TRP A 48 -1.04 2.92 11.60
C TRP A 48 -1.42 2.82 10.11
N LEU A 49 -1.75 1.62 9.61
CA LEU A 49 -2.14 1.42 8.22
C LEU A 49 -3.55 1.94 8.01
N ILE A 50 -4.46 1.64 8.95
CA ILE A 50 -5.85 2.10 8.94
C ILE A 50 -5.92 3.63 8.98
N GLU A 51 -5.07 4.30 9.75
CA GLU A 51 -5.00 5.77 9.80
C GLU A 51 -4.56 6.40 8.48
N ILE A 52 -3.76 5.70 7.68
CA ILE A 52 -3.15 6.23 6.44
C ILE A 52 -4.01 5.94 5.21
N VAL A 53 -4.50 4.71 5.09
CA VAL A 53 -5.25 4.27 3.90
C VAL A 53 -6.75 4.11 4.15
N GLY A 54 -7.18 3.98 5.40
CA GLY A 54 -8.56 3.65 5.76
C GLY A 54 -8.74 2.18 6.16
N PHE A 55 -9.83 1.89 6.86
CA PHE A 55 -10.09 0.56 7.42
C PHE A 55 -10.35 -0.49 6.34
N ALA A 56 -11.17 -0.16 5.34
CA ALA A 56 -11.56 -1.09 4.27
C ALA A 56 -10.37 -1.40 3.34
N GLU A 57 -9.56 -0.38 3.08
CA GLU A 57 -8.36 -0.41 2.27
C GLU A 57 -7.26 -1.22 2.96
N ALA A 58 -7.02 -0.97 4.25
CA ALA A 58 -6.08 -1.74 5.05
C ALA A 58 -6.46 -3.23 5.10
N GLN A 59 -7.75 -3.54 5.25
CA GLN A 59 -8.23 -4.91 5.24
C GLN A 59 -7.96 -5.61 3.89
N GLN A 60 -8.16 -4.92 2.77
CA GLN A 60 -7.87 -5.44 1.44
C GLN A 60 -6.37 -5.69 1.24
N LEU A 61 -5.52 -4.75 1.67
CA LEU A 61 -4.07 -4.91 1.59
C LEU A 61 -3.57 -6.10 2.40
N ILE A 62 -4.04 -6.26 3.65
CA ILE A 62 -3.66 -7.40 4.48
C ILE A 62 -4.11 -8.70 3.82
N LYS A 63 -5.35 -8.76 3.30
CA LYS A 63 -5.86 -9.96 2.63
C LYS A 63 -5.06 -10.33 1.38
N HIS A 64 -4.58 -9.33 0.65
CA HIS A 64 -3.83 -9.52 -0.61
C HIS A 64 -2.37 -9.86 -0.38
N PHE A 65 -1.68 -9.11 0.48
CA PHE A 65 -0.24 -9.23 0.70
C PHE A 65 0.15 -10.21 1.81
N CYS A 66 -0.73 -10.44 2.79
CA CYS A 66 -0.46 -11.36 3.91
C CYS A 66 -1.14 -12.71 3.68
N PHE A 67 -0.39 -13.70 3.23
CA PHE A 67 -0.88 -15.08 3.11
C PHE A 67 -0.86 -15.79 4.47
N ASN A 68 -1.96 -16.44 4.83
CA ASN A 68 -2.12 -17.23 6.07
C ASN A 68 -1.85 -16.46 7.39
N GLY A 69 -2.02 -15.13 7.39
CA GLY A 69 -1.79 -14.30 8.57
C GLY A 69 -0.31 -14.09 8.92
N ALA A 70 0.62 -14.49 8.03
CA ALA A 70 2.01 -14.09 8.12
C ALA A 70 2.13 -12.63 7.65
N GLY A 71 2.65 -11.75 8.50
CA GLY A 71 2.97 -10.38 8.10
C GLY A 71 4.06 -10.36 7.04
N VAL A 72 4.07 -9.31 6.21
CA VAL A 72 5.03 -9.15 5.12
C VAL A 72 5.77 -7.84 5.27
N ARG A 73 7.01 -7.80 4.80
CA ARG A 73 7.77 -6.56 4.66
C ARG A 73 7.73 -6.12 3.22
N LEU A 74 7.28 -4.89 2.99
CA LEU A 74 7.23 -4.28 1.67
C LEU A 74 8.17 -3.08 1.64
N LEU A 75 9.07 -3.05 0.66
CA LEU A 75 9.82 -1.85 0.34
C LEU A 75 8.90 -0.93 -0.46
N ILE A 76 8.44 0.15 0.15
CA ILE A 76 7.67 1.16 -0.57
C ILE A 76 8.65 1.96 -1.42
N PRO A 77 8.56 1.88 -2.76
CA PRO A 77 9.49 2.58 -3.61
C PRO A 77 9.33 4.10 -3.43
N PRO A 78 10.42 4.87 -3.46
CA PRO A 78 10.32 6.32 -3.41
C PRO A 78 9.63 6.84 -4.68
N TRP A 79 9.07 8.04 -4.61
CA TRP A 79 8.61 8.72 -5.81
C TRP A 79 9.80 9.00 -6.73
N GLN A 80 9.92 8.24 -7.81
CA GLN A 80 10.91 8.48 -8.84
C GLN A 80 10.20 9.22 -9.97
N ARG A 81 10.39 10.54 -10.03
CA ARG A 81 10.12 11.27 -11.27
C ARG A 81 11.22 10.88 -12.25
N CYS A 82 10.90 10.03 -13.22
CA CYS A 82 11.67 9.98 -14.46
C CYS A 82 11.29 11.16 -15.34
#